data_AF-A0A495ZD90-F1
#
_entry.id   AF-A0A495ZD90-F1
#
_cell.length_a   1.000
_cell.length_b   1.000
_cell.length_c   1.000
_cell.angle_alpha   90.00
_cell.angle_beta   90.00
_cell.angle_gamma   90.00
#
_symmetry.space_group_name_H-M   'P 1'
#
loop_
_entity.id
_entity.type
_entity.pdbx_description
1 polymer ?
#
loop_
_entity_poly.entity_id
_entity_poly.type
_entity_poly.pdbx_seq_one_letter_code
_entity_poly.pdbx_strand_id
1 'polypeptide(L)' 'MFITILDFTSSAEQAADRSTKKIVLINGTQLAKLMIEHNIGVSTTKTYEIKRVDSDYFTEEK' A
#
# COMPACT_ATOMS: atom_id res chain seq x y z
N MET A 1 13.63 -3.27 13.24
CA MET A 1 12.84 -3.50 12.01
C MET A 1 13.54 -4.57 11.21
N PHE A 2 12.80 -5.58 10.76
CA PHE A 2 13.33 -6.69 9.97
C PHE A 2 12.59 -6.78 8.64
N ILE A 3 13.34 -7.08 7.58
CA ILE A 3 12.84 -7.15 6.20
C ILE A 3 13.28 -8.47 5.60
N THR A 4 12.39 -9.13 4.86
CA THR A 4 12.63 -10.41 4.19
C THR A 4 11.88 -10.44 2.84
N ILE A 5 12.32 -11.32 1.94
CA ILE A 5 11.68 -11.54 0.64
C ILE A 5 10.44 -12.45 0.79
N LEU A 6 10.51 -13.46 1.66
CA LEU A 6 9.43 -14.42 1.93
C LEU A 6 8.68 -14.07 3.20
N ASP A 7 7.54 -14.73 3.45
CA ASP A 7 6.78 -14.53 4.68
C ASP A 7 7.55 -14.95 5.94
N PHE A 8 7.26 -14.25 7.03
CA PHE A 8 7.72 -14.65 8.35
C PHE A 8 6.93 -15.89 8.81
N THR A 9 7.59 -16.76 9.57
CA THR A 9 6.88 -17.85 10.24
C THR A 9 6.01 -17.29 11.37
N SER A 10 4.91 -17.97 11.69
CA SER A 10 4.05 -17.57 12.81
C SER A 10 4.78 -17.50 14.16
N SER A 11 5.86 -18.26 14.32
CA SER A 11 6.73 -18.19 15.50
C SER A 11 7.52 -16.88 15.57
N ALA A 12 8.00 -16.36 14.43
CA ALA A 12 8.73 -15.10 14.35
C ALA A 12 7.80 -13.91 14.61
N GLU A 13 6.58 -13.96 14.08
CA GLU A 13 5.53 -12.97 14.36
C GLU A 13 5.21 -12.90 15.86
N GLN A 14 4.94 -14.06 16.48
CA GLN A 14 4.70 -14.13 17.93
C GLN A 14 5.89 -13.63 18.76
N ALA A 15 7.12 -13.88 18.32
CA ALA A 15 8.32 -13.38 19.00
C ALA A 15 8.44 -11.86 18.90
N ALA A 16 8.06 -11.26 17.76
CA ALA A 16 8.01 -9.83 17.60
C ALA A 16 6.94 -9.19 18.50
N ASP A 17 5.74 -9.78 18.58
CA ASP A 17 4.64 -9.29 19.40
C ASP A 17 4.93 -9.34 20.90
N ARG A 18 5.66 -10.36 21.36
CA ARG A 18 6.05 -10.53 22.76
C ARG A 18 7.27 -9.70 23.15
N SER A 19 7.91 -9.04 22.20
CA SER A 19 9.11 -8.25 22.47
C SER A 19 8.75 -7.01 23.28
N THR A 20 9.59 -6.68 24.26
CA THR A 20 9.49 -5.40 25.00
C THR A 20 9.85 -4.19 24.13
N LYS A 21 10.46 -4.43 22.97
CA LYS A 21 10.79 -3.40 21.98
C LYS A 21 9.80 -3.46 20.82
N LYS A 22 9.49 -2.32 20.22
CA LYS A 22 8.65 -2.27 19.00
C LYS A 22 9.40 -2.89 17.83
N ILE A 23 9.11 -4.15 17.53
CA ILE A 23 9.62 -4.85 16.35
C ILE A 23 8.58 -4.72 15.24
N VAL A 24 9.02 -4.28 14.07
CA VAL A 24 8.22 -4.27 12.84
C VAL A 24 8.81 -5.28 11.89
N LEU A 25 7.95 -6.18 11.42
CA LEU A 25 8.24 -7.21 10.43
C LEU A 25 7.65 -6.77 9.09
N ILE A 26 8.46 -6.77 8.03
CA ILE A 26 8.03 -6.42 6.67
C ILE A 26 8.44 -7.55 5.72
N ASN A 27 7.46 -8.25 5.15
CA ASN A 27 7.69 -9.26 4.11
C ASN A 27 7.81 -8.62 2.71
N GLY A 28 8.09 -9.43 1.68
CA GLY A 28 8.30 -8.95 0.32
C GLY A 28 7.07 -8.24 -0.27
N THR A 29 5.86 -8.76 -0.03
CA THR A 29 4.62 -8.15 -0.52
C THR A 29 4.34 -6.80 0.14
N GLN A 30 4.54 -6.71 1.46
CA GLN A 30 4.40 -5.45 2.21
C GLN A 30 5.44 -4.43 1.74
N LEU A 31 6.68 -4.85 1.54
CA LEU A 31 7.74 -4.00 1.02
C LEU A 31 7.39 -3.47 -0.36
N ALA A 32 6.94 -4.33 -1.28
CA ALA A 32 6.55 -3.93 -2.63
C ALA A 32 5.38 -2.93 -2.60
N LYS A 33 4.38 -3.13 -1.72
CA LYS A 33 3.28 -2.18 -1.55
C LYS A 33 3.77 -0.81 -1.07
N LEU A 34 4.65 -0.78 -0.07
CA LEU A 34 5.25 0.46 0.44
C LEU A 34 6.09 1.15 -0.64
N MET A 35 6.82 0.38 -1.44
CA MET A 35 7.59 0.92 -2.57
C MET A 35 6.68 1.59 -3.59
N ILE A 36 5.55 0.98 -3.95
CA ILE A 36 4.57 1.57 -4.87
C ILE A 36 3.94 2.84 -4.26
N GLU A 37 3.49 2.78 -3.02
CA GLU A 37 2.84 3.90 -2.31
C GLU A 37 3.76 5.12 -2.20
N HIS A 38 5.06 4.90 -1.96
CA HIS A 38 6.06 5.95 -1.85
C HIS A 38 6.84 6.22 -3.14
N ASN A 39 6.43 5.66 -4.27
CA ASN A 39 7.08 5.82 -5.58
C ASN A 39 8.58 5.47 -5.60
N ILE A 40 8.98 4.44 -4.86
CA ILE A 40 10.36 3.94 -4.80
C ILE A 40 10.55 2.85 -5.84
N GLY A 41 11.49 3.04 -6.78
CA GLY A 41 11.85 2.03 -7.77
C GLY A 41 10.78 1.76 -8.84
N VAL A 42 9.76 2.62 -8.93
CA VAL A 42 8.69 2.56 -9.92
C VAL A 42 8.58 3.89 -10.66
N SER A 43 7.96 3.88 -11.83
CA SER A 43 7.61 5.07 -12.59
C SER A 43 6.15 4.99 -13.05
N THR A 44 5.48 6.13 -13.09
CA THR A 44 4.10 6.19 -13.61
C THR A 44 4.14 5.99 -15.12
N THR A 45 3.51 4.93 -15.60
CA THR A 45 3.42 4.62 -17.03
C THR A 45 2.18 5.25 -17.67
N LYS A 46 1.07 5.31 -16.95
CA LYS A 46 -0.19 5.88 -17.43
C LYS A 46 -1.08 6.32 -16.27
N THR A 47 -1.76 7.43 -16.46
CA THR A 47 -2.74 7.98 -15.52
C THR A 47 -4.11 7.93 -16.17
N TYR A 48 -5.13 7.47 -15.45
CA TYR A 48 -6.52 7.48 -15.90
C TYR A 48 -7.33 8.38 -14.99
N GLU A 49 -8.09 9.29 -15.58
CA GLU A 49 -9.08 10.10 -14.86
C GLU A 49 -10.46 9.52 -15.10
N ILE A 50 -11.17 9.20 -14.02
CA ILE A 50 -12.58 8.80 -14.10
C ILE A 50 -13.42 10.05 -13.82
N LYS A 51 -14.11 10.54 -14.85
CA LYS A 51 -15.00 11.71 -14.75
C LYS A 51 -16.44 11.23 -14.64
N ARG A 52 -17.15 11.74 -13.64
CA ARG A 52 -18.60 11.57 -13.54
C ARG A 52 -19.27 12.74 -14.27
N VAL A 53 -20.30 12.45 -15.04
CA VAL A 53 -21.13 13.48 -15.66
C VAL A 53 -21.96 14.16 -14.56
N ASP A 54 -21.88 15.48 -14.52
CA ASP A 54 -22.70 16.31 -13.64
C ASP A 54 -24.07 16.55 -14.31
N SER A 55 -25.05 15.72 -13.96
CA SER A 55 -26.38 15.81 -14.57
C SER A 55 -27.09 17.14 -14.29
N ASP A 56 -26.83 17.77 -13.14
CA ASP A 56 -27.50 19.01 -12.72
C ASP A 56 -27.01 20.21 -13.55
N TYR A 57 -25.74 20.18 -13.97
CA TYR A 57 -25.20 21.15 -14.92
C TYR A 57 -25.83 21.03 -16.32
N PHE A 58 -26.20 19.82 -16.74
CA PHE A 58 -26.70 19.54 -18.09
C PHE A 58 -28.24 19.44 -18.18
N THR A 59 -28.98 19.58 -17.09
CA THR A 59 -30.44 19.74 -17.13
C THR A 59 -30.82 21.13 -17.63
N GLU A 60 -31.44 21.20 -18.81
CA GLU A 60 -32.06 22.41 -19.39
C GLU A 60 -33.34 22.79 -18.63
N GLU A 61 -33.23 23.22 -17.38
CA GLU A 61 -34.28 24.07 -16.77
C GLU A 61 -33.79 25.52 -16.84
N LYS A 62 -34.09 26.18 -17.96
CA LYS A 62 -33.93 27.62 -18.15
C LYS A 62 -35.28 28.27 -18.38
#